data_AF-A0A3C1T5C0-F1
#
_entry.id   AF-A0A3C1T5C0-F1
#
_cell.length_a   1.000
_cell.length_b   1.000
_cell.length_c   1.000
_cell.angle_alpha   90.00
_cell.angle_beta   90.00
_cell.angle_gamma   90.00
#
_symmetry.space_group_name_H-M   'P 1'
#
loop_
_entity.id
_entity.type
_entity.pdbx_description
1 polymer ?
#
loop_
_entity_poly.entity_id
_entity_poly.type
_entity_poly.pdbx_seq_one_letter_code
_entity_poly.pdbx_strand_id
1 'polypeptide(L)'
;MTEDILHNWEKKSADHQKQYKQFLNRADKNKVLKALQDLHEEAFSRVDCLACANCCRNYSPRFKTPDIKRIAKYLKMKEGDFISTYLHVDNEGDYVLQSKPCPFLGADNFCSIYEQRPSDCRRFPYTDEDVMVKRPSLTLKNSTFCPIVYHVLERLVAAK
;
A
#
# COMPACT_ATOMS: atom_id res chain seq x y z
N MET A 1 9.13 -24.67 -17.09
CA MET A 1 9.33 -23.21 -17.10
C MET A 1 8.25 -22.63 -16.22
N THR A 2 8.56 -22.34 -14.97
CA THR A 2 7.61 -21.69 -14.05
C THR A 2 7.36 -20.30 -14.61
N GLU A 3 6.16 -20.06 -15.15
CA GLU A 3 5.80 -18.73 -15.66
C GLU A 3 6.07 -17.70 -14.56
N ASP A 4 6.77 -16.62 -14.92
CA ASP A 4 6.95 -15.50 -14.01
C ASP A 4 5.57 -14.88 -13.73
N ILE A 5 5.11 -15.07 -12.50
CA ILE A 5 3.81 -14.58 -12.02
C ILE A 5 3.68 -13.06 -12.24
N LEU A 6 4.80 -12.33 -12.17
CA LEU A 6 4.86 -10.88 -12.31
C LEU A 6 4.82 -10.40 -13.77
N HIS A 7 4.96 -11.28 -14.76
CA HIS A 7 4.81 -10.90 -16.16
C HIS A 7 3.35 -10.50 -16.46
N ASN A 8 3.15 -9.29 -17.02
CA ASN A 8 1.84 -8.70 -17.31
C ASN A 8 0.87 -8.70 -16.12
N TRP A 9 1.42 -8.51 -14.91
CA TRP A 9 0.65 -8.58 -13.67
C TRP A 9 -0.51 -7.57 -13.62
N GLU A 10 -0.39 -6.38 -14.23
CA GLU A 10 -1.45 -5.38 -14.25
C GLU A 10 -2.71 -5.91 -14.92
N LYS A 11 -2.53 -6.56 -16.09
CA LYS A 11 -3.63 -7.15 -16.85
C LYS A 11 -4.24 -8.33 -16.10
N LYS A 12 -3.41 -9.24 -15.60
CA LYS A 12 -3.85 -10.39 -14.81
C LYS A 12 -4.64 -9.95 -13.57
N SER A 13 -4.13 -8.96 -12.85
CA SER A 13 -4.81 -8.38 -11.67
C SER A 13 -6.16 -7.78 -12.03
N ALA A 14 -6.26 -7.07 -13.15
CA ALA A 14 -7.52 -6.51 -13.63
C ALA A 14 -8.54 -7.62 -13.97
N ASP A 15 -8.10 -8.68 -14.66
CA ASP A 15 -8.94 -9.81 -15.05
C ASP A 15 -9.42 -10.63 -13.82
N HIS A 16 -8.58 -10.73 -12.78
CA HIS A 16 -8.84 -11.53 -11.58
C HIS A 16 -9.60 -10.79 -10.47
N GLN A 17 -9.94 -9.50 -10.62
CA GLN A 17 -10.63 -8.71 -9.58
C GLN A 17 -11.88 -9.39 -8.99
N LYS A 18 -12.70 -10.03 -9.84
CA LYS A 18 -13.90 -10.75 -9.40
C LYS A 18 -13.54 -11.96 -8.51
N GLN A 19 -12.50 -12.70 -8.88
CA GLN A 19 -12.01 -13.85 -8.13
C GLN A 19 -11.43 -13.42 -6.78
N TYR A 20 -10.60 -12.37 -6.76
CA TYR A 20 -10.07 -11.80 -5.52
C TYR A 20 -11.18 -11.37 -4.57
N LYS A 21 -12.20 -10.67 -5.08
CA LYS A 21 -13.34 -10.24 -4.27
C LYS A 21 -14.09 -11.43 -3.66
N GLN A 22 -14.32 -12.49 -4.44
CA GLN A 22 -14.98 -13.70 -3.94
C GLN A 22 -14.13 -14.42 -2.90
N PHE A 23 -12.81 -14.49 -3.10
CA PHE A 23 -11.87 -15.07 -2.14
C PHE A 23 -11.89 -14.28 -0.82
N LEU A 24 -11.62 -12.98 -0.86
CA LEU A 24 -11.55 -12.12 0.33
C LEU A 24 -12.82 -12.14 1.17
N ASN A 25 -13.99 -12.29 0.54
CA ASN A 25 -15.28 -12.38 1.23
C ASN A 25 -15.55 -13.74 1.89
N ARG A 26 -14.87 -14.81 1.46
CA ARG A 26 -15.14 -16.20 1.90
C ARG A 26 -13.95 -16.88 2.56
N ALA A 27 -12.77 -16.25 2.56
CA ALA A 27 -11.55 -16.85 3.06
C ALA A 27 -11.64 -17.14 4.57
N ASP A 28 -11.07 -18.29 4.97
CA ASP A 28 -10.77 -18.54 6.38
C ASP A 28 -9.65 -17.59 6.80
N LYS A 29 -10.01 -16.57 7.58
CA LYS A 29 -9.08 -15.53 8.03
C LYS A 29 -7.91 -16.11 8.82
N ASN A 30 -8.14 -17.14 9.64
CA ASN A 30 -7.06 -17.74 10.44
C ASN A 30 -6.05 -18.47 9.56
N LYS A 31 -6.54 -19.20 8.53
CA LYS A 31 -5.67 -19.86 7.54
C LYS A 31 -4.87 -18.82 6.75
N VAL A 32 -5.51 -17.74 6.29
CA VAL A 32 -4.84 -16.69 5.53
C VAL A 32 -3.78 -15.98 6.38
N LEU A 33 -4.12 -15.55 7.60
CA LEU A 33 -3.20 -14.84 8.49
C LEU A 33 -1.91 -15.64 8.77
N LYS A 34 -2.01 -16.96 8.90
CA LYS A 34 -0.83 -17.84 9.07
C LYS A 34 0.08 -17.88 7.86
N ALA A 35 -0.46 -17.68 6.66
CA ALA A 35 0.30 -17.71 5.41
C ALA A 35 0.87 -16.33 5.01
N LEU A 36 0.34 -15.23 5.55
CA LEU A 36 0.68 -13.88 5.09
C LEU A 36 2.17 -13.55 5.24
N GLN A 37 2.81 -13.95 6.34
CA GLN A 37 4.23 -13.67 6.58
C GLN A 37 5.11 -14.28 5.48
N ASP A 38 4.97 -15.59 5.24
CA ASP A 38 5.76 -16.30 4.22
C ASP A 38 5.52 -15.74 2.81
N LEU A 39 4.25 -15.41 2.49
CA LEU A 39 3.90 -14.83 1.20
C LEU A 39 4.40 -13.39 1.05
N HIS A 40 4.43 -12.62 2.13
CA HIS A 40 5.02 -11.28 2.16
C HIS A 40 6.51 -11.38 1.84
N GLU A 41 7.26 -12.22 2.57
CA GLU A 41 8.69 -12.40 2.35
C GLU A 41 8.98 -12.90 0.93
N GLU A 42 8.17 -13.84 0.42
CA GLU A 42 8.30 -14.30 -0.96
C GLU A 42 8.12 -13.15 -1.97
N ALA A 43 7.09 -12.32 -1.79
CA ALA A 43 6.81 -11.21 -2.70
C ALA A 43 7.93 -10.15 -2.68
N PHE A 44 8.43 -9.78 -1.49
CA PHE A 44 9.53 -8.83 -1.34
C PHE A 44 10.88 -9.36 -1.84
N SER A 45 11.07 -10.69 -1.88
CA SER A 45 12.24 -11.28 -2.52
C SER A 45 12.27 -11.13 -4.06
N ARG A 46 11.10 -10.87 -4.67
CA ARG A 46 10.91 -10.78 -6.12
C ARG A 46 10.69 -9.35 -6.60
N VAL A 47 10.18 -8.47 -5.73
CA VAL A 47 9.78 -7.11 -6.07
C VAL A 47 10.45 -6.11 -5.12
N ASP A 48 11.23 -5.20 -5.70
CA ASP A 48 11.68 -4.02 -4.99
C ASP A 48 10.55 -2.97 -4.92
N CYS A 49 10.06 -2.71 -3.70
CA CYS A 49 8.98 -1.76 -3.46
C CYS A 49 9.37 -0.29 -3.78
N LEU A 50 10.67 0.02 -3.82
CA LEU A 50 11.19 1.35 -4.13
C LEU A 50 11.39 1.56 -5.65
N ALA A 51 11.35 0.50 -6.46
CA ALA A 51 11.62 0.60 -7.88
C ALA A 51 10.54 1.36 -8.67
N CYS A 52 9.26 1.21 -8.32
CA CYS A 52 8.16 1.81 -9.11
C CYS A 52 7.63 3.14 -8.56
N ALA A 53 7.63 3.33 -7.23
CA ALA A 53 6.97 4.45 -6.54
C ALA A 53 5.51 4.72 -6.95
N ASN A 54 4.80 3.75 -7.55
CA ASN A 54 3.44 3.93 -8.07
C ASN A 54 2.46 4.41 -7.00
N CYS A 55 2.61 3.92 -5.76
CA CYS A 55 1.83 4.38 -4.62
C CYS A 55 2.10 5.87 -4.31
N CYS A 56 3.36 6.27 -4.20
CA CYS A 56 3.76 7.66 -3.92
C CYS A 56 3.41 8.64 -5.05
N ARG A 57 3.32 8.17 -6.30
CA ARG A 57 2.97 9.00 -7.46
C ARG A 57 1.48 9.28 -7.57
N ASN A 58 0.65 8.29 -7.23
CA ASN A 58 -0.77 8.29 -7.60
C ASN A 58 -1.74 8.22 -6.42
N TYR A 59 -1.25 7.92 -5.21
CA TYR A 59 -2.10 7.69 -4.04
C TYR A 59 -1.58 8.46 -2.83
N SER A 60 -2.50 8.86 -1.97
CA SER A 60 -2.16 9.46 -0.69
C SER A 60 -2.30 8.42 0.43
N PRO A 61 -1.34 8.32 1.36
CA PRO A 61 -1.62 7.69 2.64
C PRO A 61 -2.55 8.60 3.46
N ARG A 62 -3.08 8.06 4.55
CA ARG A 62 -3.63 8.89 5.61
C ARG A 62 -2.54 9.40 6.54
N PHE A 63 -2.69 10.66 6.97
CA PHE A 63 -1.85 11.31 7.96
C PHE A 63 -2.61 11.40 9.29
N LYS A 64 -2.24 10.57 10.26
CA LYS A 64 -2.82 10.63 11.62
C LYS A 64 -2.19 11.79 12.38
N THR A 65 -2.85 12.31 13.42
CA THR A 65 -2.32 13.39 14.27
C THR A 65 -0.87 13.13 14.77
N PRO A 66 -0.50 11.91 15.23
CA PRO A 66 0.89 11.62 15.59
C PRO A 66 1.86 11.70 14.42
N ASP A 67 1.42 11.33 13.20
CA ASP A 67 2.24 11.44 11.98
C ASP A 67 2.45 12.92 11.62
N ILE A 68 1.39 13.72 11.64
CA ILE A 68 1.43 15.17 11.38
C ILE A 68 2.42 15.86 12.31
N LYS A 69 2.28 15.65 13.62
CA LYS A 69 3.16 16.23 14.64
C LYS A 69 4.62 15.84 14.43
N ARG A 70 4.88 14.57 14.15
CA ARG A 70 6.23 14.02 13.98
C ARG A 70 6.90 14.55 12.69
N ILE A 71 6.16 14.62 11.59
CA ILE A 71 6.67 15.11 10.30
C ILE A 71 6.88 16.62 10.35
N ALA A 72 5.92 17.38 10.87
CA ALA A 72 6.03 18.84 11.02
C ALA A 72 7.26 19.21 11.87
N LYS A 73 7.50 18.50 12.99
CA LYS A 73 8.71 18.66 13.80
C LYS A 73 9.98 18.39 13.01
N TYR A 74 10.02 17.32 12.20
CA TYR A 74 11.17 16.99 11.37
C TYR A 74 11.46 18.08 10.31
N LEU A 75 10.41 18.62 9.70
CA LEU A 75 10.49 19.71 8.72
C LEU A 75 10.69 21.09 9.36
N LYS A 76 10.77 21.15 10.69
CA LYS A 76 10.91 22.39 11.48
C LYS A 76 9.81 23.42 11.20
N MET A 77 8.58 22.96 11.06
CA MET A 77 7.40 23.80 10.82
C MET A 77 6.28 23.52 11.83
N LYS A 78 5.31 24.44 11.95
CA LYS A 78 4.14 24.23 12.82
C LYS A 78 3.20 23.19 12.19
N GLU A 79 2.46 22.48 13.03
CA GLU A 79 1.46 21.48 12.57
C GLU A 79 0.40 22.11 11.65
N GLY A 80 -0.08 23.31 11.97
CA GLY A 80 -1.03 24.03 11.14
C GLY A 80 -0.48 24.39 9.76
N ASP A 81 0.79 24.81 9.68
CA ASP A 81 1.47 25.12 8.41
C ASP A 81 1.68 23.84 7.59
N PHE A 82 2.01 22.72 8.24
CA PHE A 82 2.12 21.42 7.56
C PHE A 82 0.79 20.99 6.95
N ILE A 83 -0.31 21.12 7.71
CA ILE A 83 -1.65 20.78 7.22
C ILE A 83 -2.00 21.67 6.03
N SER A 84 -1.91 23.00 6.14
CA SER A 84 -2.27 23.90 5.05
C SER A 84 -1.40 23.74 3.80
N THR A 85 -0.12 23.40 3.98
CA THR A 85 0.84 23.26 2.88
C THR A 85 0.74 21.92 2.16
N TYR A 86 0.41 20.84 2.86
CA TYR A 86 0.51 19.48 2.28
C TYR A 86 -0.79 18.69 2.30
N LEU A 87 -1.77 19.03 3.13
CA LEU A 87 -2.91 18.17 3.43
C LEU A 87 -4.27 18.86 3.20
N HIS A 88 -5.28 18.04 2.95
CA HIS A 88 -6.68 18.40 3.06
C HIS A 88 -7.44 17.25 3.74
N VAL A 89 -8.67 17.50 4.16
CA VAL A 89 -9.56 16.46 4.71
C VAL A 89 -10.38 15.91 3.55
N ASP A 90 -10.37 14.59 3.37
CA ASP A 90 -11.19 13.93 2.34
C ASP A 90 -12.63 13.68 2.80
N ASN A 91 -13.41 13.00 1.96
CA ASN A 91 -14.82 12.68 2.23
C ASN A 91 -15.00 11.66 3.37
N GLU A 92 -13.93 10.97 3.79
CA GLU A 92 -13.94 10.03 4.91
C GLU A 92 -13.50 10.70 6.22
N GLY A 93 -13.16 11.99 6.18
CA GLY A 93 -12.69 12.76 7.35
C GLY A 93 -11.21 12.54 7.66
N ASP A 94 -10.46 11.94 6.74
CA ASP A 94 -9.05 11.63 6.93
C ASP A 94 -8.16 12.73 6.30
N TYR A 95 -7.06 13.07 6.96
CA TYR A 95 -6.06 13.96 6.38
C TYR A 95 -5.25 13.23 5.31
N VAL A 96 -5.29 13.74 4.08
CA VAL A 96 -4.61 13.19 2.90
C VAL A 96 -3.90 14.30 2.12
N LEU A 97 -2.93 13.92 1.29
CA LEU A 97 -2.19 14.85 0.43
C LEU A 97 -3.13 15.62 -0.47
N GLN A 98 -2.94 16.94 -0.55
CA GLN A 98 -3.69 17.80 -1.46
C GLN A 98 -3.14 17.84 -2.90
N SER A 99 -1.95 17.29 -3.13
CA SER A 99 -1.33 17.22 -4.45
C SER A 99 -0.76 15.84 -4.75
N LYS A 100 -0.65 15.54 -6.04
CA LYS A 100 0.02 14.36 -6.60
C LYS A 100 1.02 14.82 -7.68
N PRO A 101 2.21 14.21 -7.78
CA PRO A 101 2.75 13.16 -6.92
C PRO A 101 3.01 13.65 -5.49
N CYS A 102 3.31 12.72 -4.57
CA CYS A 102 3.64 13.05 -3.20
C CYS A 102 4.76 14.12 -3.13
N PRO A 103 4.60 15.21 -2.36
CA PRO A 103 5.57 16.29 -2.28
C PRO A 103 6.91 15.85 -1.67
N PHE A 104 6.92 14.71 -0.98
CA PHE A 104 8.13 14.12 -0.40
C PHE A 104 8.78 13.06 -1.29
N LEU A 105 8.26 12.81 -2.51
CA LEU A 105 8.86 11.88 -3.45
C LEU A 105 9.97 12.56 -4.25
N GLY A 106 11.19 12.06 -4.13
CA GLY A 106 12.36 12.48 -4.89
C GLY A 106 12.36 11.96 -6.33
N ALA A 107 13.24 12.51 -7.16
CA ALA A 107 13.42 12.10 -8.56
C ALA A 107 13.96 10.67 -8.69
N ASP A 108 14.61 10.16 -7.65
CA ASP A 108 15.18 8.83 -7.49
C ASP A 108 14.19 7.80 -6.92
N ASN A 109 12.89 8.13 -6.88
CA ASN A 109 11.83 7.35 -6.20
C ASN A 109 11.96 7.26 -4.67
N PHE A 110 12.95 7.93 -4.06
CA PHE A 110 13.16 7.87 -2.63
C PHE A 110 12.35 8.96 -1.90
N CYS A 111 11.93 8.67 -0.67
CA CYS A 111 11.17 9.63 0.13
C CYS A 111 12.11 10.54 0.92
N SER A 112 11.99 11.86 0.77
CA SER A 112 12.78 12.84 1.53
C SER A 112 12.52 12.81 3.04
N ILE A 113 11.41 12.21 3.46
CA ILE A 113 11.04 11.97 4.85
C ILE A 113 10.94 10.48 5.17
N TYR A 114 11.72 9.60 4.53
CA TYR A 114 11.55 8.14 4.62
C TYR A 114 11.43 7.62 6.07
N GLU A 115 12.35 8.01 6.95
CA GLU A 115 12.33 7.65 8.39
C GLU A 115 11.17 8.26 9.17
N GLN A 116 10.56 9.30 8.60
CA GLN A 116 9.43 10.01 9.16
C GLN A 116 8.14 9.80 8.35
N ARG A 117 8.08 8.84 7.43
CA ARG A 117 6.89 8.63 6.61
C ARG A 117 5.67 8.28 7.48
N PRO A 118 4.44 8.62 7.04
CA PRO A 118 3.22 8.28 7.77
C PRO A 118 3.12 6.79 8.06
N SER A 119 2.44 6.44 9.15
CA SER A 119 2.24 5.04 9.55
C SER A 119 1.70 4.16 8.42
N ASP A 120 0.78 4.67 7.62
CA ASP A 120 0.18 3.95 6.49
C ASP A 120 1.20 3.76 5.34
N CYS A 121 2.14 4.69 5.12
CA CYS A 121 3.27 4.48 4.19
C CYS A 121 4.30 3.48 4.70
N ARG A 122 4.45 3.30 6.03
CA ARG A 122 5.38 2.30 6.60
C ARG A 122 4.87 0.89 6.42
N ARG A 123 3.55 0.74 6.54
CA ARG A 123 2.85 -0.55 6.57
C ARG A 123 2.41 -1.02 5.19
N PHE A 124 2.24 -0.11 4.24
CA PHE A 124 1.95 -0.48 2.85
C PHE A 124 3.05 -1.44 2.33
N PRO A 125 2.69 -2.58 1.70
CA PRO A 125 1.39 -2.94 1.12
C PRO A 125 0.40 -3.72 2.01
N TYR A 126 0.65 -3.82 3.32
CA TYR A 126 -0.18 -4.53 4.31
C TYR A 126 -0.28 -6.05 4.11
N THR A 127 0.63 -6.65 3.34
CA THR A 127 0.57 -8.07 2.96
C THR A 127 0.94 -9.04 4.07
N ASP A 128 1.48 -8.54 5.18
CA ASP A 128 1.83 -9.23 6.43
C ASP A 128 0.82 -8.98 7.56
N GLU A 129 -0.27 -8.26 7.28
CA GLU A 129 -1.20 -7.80 8.32
C GLU A 129 -2.66 -8.20 8.03
N ASP A 130 -3.49 -8.17 9.08
CA ASP A 130 -4.92 -8.51 8.97
C ASP A 130 -5.72 -7.56 8.07
N VAL A 131 -5.18 -6.37 7.77
CA VAL A 131 -5.74 -5.39 6.84
C VAL A 131 -6.01 -6.03 5.48
N MET A 132 -5.13 -6.93 5.02
CA MET A 132 -5.26 -7.65 3.76
C MET A 132 -6.62 -8.36 3.61
N VAL A 133 -7.16 -8.91 4.71
CA VAL A 133 -8.44 -9.64 4.73
C VAL A 133 -9.58 -8.88 5.40
N LYS A 134 -9.29 -7.96 6.31
CA LYS A 134 -10.30 -7.15 7.01
C LYS A 134 -10.79 -5.96 6.19
N ARG A 135 -10.02 -5.52 5.18
CA ARG A 135 -10.40 -4.43 4.27
C ARG A 135 -10.38 -4.87 2.81
N PRO A 136 -11.31 -5.74 2.37
CA PRO A 136 -11.31 -6.28 1.00
C PRO A 136 -11.28 -5.20 -0.09
N SER A 137 -12.04 -4.12 0.07
CA SER A 137 -12.06 -3.01 -0.91
C SER A 137 -10.70 -2.33 -1.06
N LEU A 138 -9.97 -2.16 0.05
CA LEU A 138 -8.61 -1.59 0.04
C LEU A 138 -7.64 -2.55 -0.63
N THR A 139 -7.69 -3.84 -0.27
CA THR A 139 -6.85 -4.87 -0.87
C THR A 139 -7.05 -4.99 -2.37
N LEU A 140 -8.31 -5.01 -2.83
CA LEU A 140 -8.64 -5.00 -4.26
C LEU A 140 -8.07 -3.78 -4.94
N LYS A 141 -8.26 -2.59 -4.36
CA LYS A 141 -7.70 -1.36 -4.93
C LYS A 141 -6.18 -1.39 -4.99
N ASN A 142 -5.51 -1.87 -3.95
CA ASN A 142 -4.05 -1.96 -3.91
C ASN A 142 -3.52 -2.95 -4.95
N SER A 143 -4.25 -4.03 -5.22
CA SER A 143 -3.88 -5.01 -6.25
C SER A 143 -3.84 -4.44 -7.66
N THR A 144 -4.50 -3.29 -7.92
CA THR A 144 -4.51 -2.67 -9.25
C THR A 144 -3.26 -1.84 -9.54
N PHE A 145 -2.40 -1.61 -8.55
CA PHE A 145 -1.21 -0.75 -8.73
C PHE A 145 0.04 -1.24 -7.97
N CYS A 146 -0.08 -2.31 -7.18
CA CYS A 146 1.02 -2.87 -6.43
C CYS A 146 1.26 -4.35 -6.82
N PRO A 147 2.42 -4.66 -7.44
CA PRO A 147 2.76 -6.03 -7.80
C PRO A 147 2.93 -6.96 -6.59
N ILE A 148 3.31 -6.43 -5.42
CA ILE A 148 3.41 -7.22 -4.17
C ILE A 148 2.02 -7.69 -3.73
N VAL A 149 1.03 -6.79 -3.72
CA VAL A 149 -0.36 -7.16 -3.37
C VAL A 149 -0.93 -8.15 -4.35
N TYR A 150 -0.66 -7.96 -5.65
CA TYR A 150 -1.04 -8.91 -6.69
C TYR A 150 -0.43 -10.30 -6.43
N HIS A 151 0.90 -10.39 -6.22
CA HIS A 151 1.59 -11.66 -5.97
C HIS A 151 0.97 -12.41 -4.80
N VAL A 152 0.74 -11.72 -3.67
CA VAL A 152 0.15 -12.34 -2.48
C VAL A 152 -1.28 -12.81 -2.73
N LEU A 153 -2.11 -12.03 -3.45
CA LEU A 153 -3.47 -12.48 -3.81
C LEU A 153 -3.46 -13.71 -4.71
N GLU A 154 -2.59 -13.75 -5.73
CA GLU A 154 -2.48 -14.91 -6.61
C GLU A 154 -2.11 -16.17 -5.82
N ARG A 155 -1.12 -16.07 -4.92
CA ARG A 155 -0.69 -17.18 -4.06
C ARG A 155 -1.80 -17.65 -3.12
N LEU A 156 -2.52 -16.71 -2.49
CA LEU A 156 -3.64 -17.03 -1.60
C LEU A 156 -4.79 -17.71 -2.33
N VAL A 157 -5.11 -17.25 -3.54
CA VAL A 157 -6.16 -17.83 -4.38
C VAL A 157 -5.78 -19.21 -4.88
N ALA A 158 -4.52 -19.43 -5.25
CA ALA A 158 -4.02 -20.73 -5.69
C ALA A 158 -3.96 -21.78 -4.55
N ALA A 159 -3.79 -21.34 -3.29
CA ALA A 159 -3.75 -22.21 -2.10
C ALA A 159 -5.13 -22.53 -1.50
N LYS A 160 -6.21 -22.11 -2.17
CA LYS A 160 -7.60 -22.31 -1.74
C LYS A 160 -8.02 -23.77 -1.76
#